data_AF-A0A0P8BHG0-F1
#
_entry.id   AF-A0A0P8BHG0-F1
#
_cell.length_a   1.000
_cell.length_b   1.000
_cell.length_c   1.000
_cell.angle_alpha   90.00
_cell.angle_beta   90.00
_cell.angle_gamma   90.00
#
_symmetry.space_group_name_H-M   'P 1'
#
loop_
_entity.id
_entity.type
_entity.pdbx_description
1 polymer ?
#
loop_
_entity_poly.entity_id
_entity_poly.type
_entity_poly.pdbx_seq_one_letter_code
_entity_poly.pdbx_strand_id
1 'polypeptide(L)'
;MKAPDLAAVRRLQQIAAMKRDHELARLATIAQGRDRLRTALATLDRNAASLDAATAPGLLQAQIAHQRWVEGRRNLLHQRLALVQADFLDTLPAARRAFGKADVLARIIEQETTRHRHRGQRP
;
A
#
# COMPACT_ATOMS: atom_id res chain seq x y z
N MET A 1 -22.86 -30.20 15.64
CA MET A 1 -22.63 -28.87 15.03
C MET A 1 -23.73 -28.60 14.00
N LYS A 2 -24.53 -27.53 14.19
CA LYS A 2 -25.57 -27.12 13.23
C LYS A 2 -24.86 -26.48 12.03
N ALA A 3 -25.21 -26.86 10.80
CA ALA A 3 -24.63 -26.24 9.61
C ALA A 3 -24.93 -24.72 9.62
N PRO A 4 -23.95 -23.86 9.30
CA PRO A 4 -24.18 -22.43 9.27
C PRO A 4 -25.24 -22.08 8.22
N ASP A 5 -26.11 -21.12 8.53
CA ASP A 5 -27.12 -20.62 7.58
C ASP A 5 -26.41 -20.00 6.36
N LEU A 6 -26.62 -20.59 5.17
CA LEU A 6 -25.98 -20.16 3.93
C LEU A 6 -26.30 -18.69 3.60
N ALA A 7 -27.50 -18.21 3.94
CA ALA A 7 -27.87 -16.81 3.74
C ALA A 7 -27.05 -15.87 4.65
N ALA A 8 -26.83 -16.26 5.91
CA ALA A 8 -25.93 -15.55 6.81
C ALA A 8 -24.48 -15.54 6.31
N VAL A 9 -23.96 -16.67 5.83
CA VAL A 9 -22.57 -16.75 5.30
C VAL A 9 -22.40 -15.88 4.05
N ARG A 10 -23.38 -15.84 3.14
CA ARG A 10 -23.37 -14.94 1.97
C ARG A 10 -23.34 -13.47 2.36
N ARG A 11 -24.13 -13.06 3.35
CA ARG A 11 -24.09 -11.69 3.89
C ARG A 11 -22.71 -11.35 4.49
N LEU A 12 -22.12 -12.27 5.24
CA LEU A 12 -20.76 -12.10 5.77
C LEU A 12 -19.71 -11.98 4.67
N GLN A 13 -19.83 -12.77 3.59
CA GLN A 13 -18.94 -12.68 2.44
C GLN A 13 -19.01 -11.29 1.79
N GLN A 14 -20.22 -10.75 1.58
CA GLN A 14 -20.39 -9.42 1.01
C GLN A 14 -19.73 -8.34 1.87
N ILE A 15 -19.98 -8.37 3.18
CA ILE A 15 -19.37 -7.41 4.12
C ILE A 15 -17.84 -7.56 4.13
N ALA A 16 -17.32 -8.79 4.12
CA ALA A 16 -15.90 -9.05 4.08
C ALA A 16 -15.24 -8.57 2.77
N ALA A 17 -15.92 -8.72 1.63
CA ALA A 17 -15.47 -8.19 0.34
C ALA A 17 -15.39 -6.66 0.37
N MET A 18 -16.43 -5.98 0.86
CA MET A 18 -16.43 -4.53 1.01
C MET A 18 -15.30 -4.05 1.92
N LYS A 19 -15.09 -4.75 3.05
CA LYS A 19 -13.99 -4.43 3.97
C LYS A 19 -12.62 -4.65 3.33
N ARG A 20 -12.43 -5.74 2.60
CA ARG A 20 -11.20 -5.99 1.82
C ARG A 20 -10.94 -4.83 0.86
N ASP A 21 -11.94 -4.45 0.08
CA ASP A 21 -11.79 -3.41 -0.94
C ASP A 21 -11.43 -2.06 -0.31
N HIS A 22 -12.08 -1.72 0.80
CA HIS A 22 -11.75 -0.52 1.58
C HIS A 22 -10.30 -0.52 2.09
N GLU A 23 -9.88 -1.59 2.78
CA GLU A 23 -8.54 -1.64 3.37
C GLU A 23 -7.44 -1.70 2.30
N LEU A 24 -7.68 -2.38 1.18
CA LEU A 24 -6.76 -2.40 0.05
C LEU A 24 -6.65 -1.03 -0.63
N ALA A 25 -7.77 -0.32 -0.82
CA ALA A 25 -7.75 1.04 -1.38
C ALA A 25 -7.00 2.02 -0.48
N ARG A 26 -7.20 1.90 0.84
CA ARG A 26 -6.44 2.68 1.84
C ARG A 26 -4.95 2.38 1.76
N LEU A 27 -4.55 1.11 1.76
CA LEU A 27 -3.15 0.71 1.65
C LEU A 27 -2.52 1.20 0.33
N ALA A 28 -3.25 1.11 -0.78
CA ALA A 28 -2.79 1.59 -2.09
C ALA A 28 -2.53 3.09 -2.09
N THR A 29 -3.40 3.88 -1.44
CA THR A 29 -3.24 5.33 -1.32
C THR A 29 -1.95 5.69 -0.56
N ILE A 30 -1.68 5.00 0.55
CA ILE A 30 -0.46 5.21 1.34
C ILE A 30 0.79 4.79 0.55
N ALA A 31 0.72 3.64 -0.13
CA ALA A 31 1.80 3.16 -0.98
C ALA A 31 2.14 4.14 -2.12
N GLN A 32 1.13 4.71 -2.78
CA GLN A 32 1.32 5.75 -3.80
C GLN A 32 1.99 7.00 -3.20
N GLY A 33 1.59 7.44 -2.00
CA GLY A 33 2.23 8.55 -1.31
C GLY A 33 3.72 8.29 -1.06
N ARG A 34 4.06 7.08 -0.64
CA ARG A 34 5.45 6.66 -0.44
C ARG A 34 6.27 6.68 -1.73
N ASP A 35 5.71 6.16 -2.82
CA ASP A 35 6.43 6.07 -4.09
C ASP A 35 6.63 7.45 -4.74
N ARG A 36 5.68 8.38 -4.55
CA ARG A 36 5.85 9.80 -4.91
C ARG A 36 7.03 10.44 -4.17
N LEU A 37 7.17 10.19 -2.87
CA LEU A 37 8.28 10.72 -2.07
C LEU A 37 9.63 10.13 -2.50
N ARG A 38 9.68 8.82 -2.79
CA ARG A 38 10.89 8.17 -3.34
C ARG A 38 11.29 8.74 -4.69
N THR A 39 10.31 8.98 -5.56
CA THR A 39 10.54 9.59 -6.87
C THR A 39 11.05 11.03 -6.75
N ALA A 40 10.50 11.80 -5.82
CA ALA A 40 10.95 13.17 -5.53
C ALA A 40 12.40 13.19 -5.01
N LEU A 41 12.75 12.26 -4.13
CA LEU A 41 14.11 12.10 -3.62
C LEU A 41 15.10 11.75 -4.75
N ALA A 42 14.78 10.72 -5.55
CA ALA A 42 15.62 10.32 -6.69
C ALA A 42 15.77 11.44 -7.74
N THR A 43 14.76 12.30 -7.88
CA THR A 43 14.84 13.46 -8.77
C THR A 43 15.72 14.56 -8.19
N LEU A 44 15.62 14.83 -6.88
CA LEU A 44 16.51 15.77 -6.19
C LEU A 44 17.98 15.33 -6.33
N ASP A 45 18.27 14.05 -6.07
CA ASP A 45 19.63 13.52 -6.11
C ASP A 45 20.23 13.56 -7.51
N ARG A 46 19.46 13.23 -8.55
CA ARG A 46 19.89 13.37 -9.95
C ARG A 46 20.20 14.82 -10.33
N ASN A 47 19.34 15.76 -9.91
CA ASN A 47 19.53 17.17 -10.24
C ASN A 47 20.74 17.77 -9.51
N ALA A 48 20.96 17.39 -8.25
CA ALA A 48 22.12 17.82 -7.48
C ALA A 48 23.44 17.34 -8.11
N ALA A 49 23.50 16.07 -8.52
CA ALA A 49 24.69 15.48 -9.14
C ALA A 49 25.08 16.16 -10.46
N SER A 50 24.10 16.64 -11.24
CA SER A 50 24.33 17.35 -12.50
C SER A 50 25.05 18.70 -12.29
N LEU A 51 24.71 19.41 -11.21
CA LEU A 51 25.26 20.73 -10.90
C LEU A 51 26.69 20.69 -10.35
N ASP A 52 27.04 19.65 -9.59
CA ASP A 52 28.39 19.49 -9.05
C ASP A 52 29.45 19.26 -10.16
N ALA A 53 29.06 18.75 -11.33
CA ALA A 53 29.97 18.47 -12.45
C ALA A 53 30.40 19.71 -13.25
N ALA A 54 29.74 20.86 -13.07
CA ALA A 54 29.95 22.08 -13.87
C ALA A 54 30.57 23.21 -13.04
N THR A 55 31.84 23.08 -12.59
CA THR A 55 32.42 24.05 -11.66
C THR A 55 33.40 25.03 -12.31
N ALA A 56 33.02 26.32 -12.32
CA ALA A 56 33.93 27.45 -12.56
C ALA A 56 34.34 28.09 -11.23
N PRO A 57 35.59 28.56 -11.05
CA PRO A 57 36.13 29.04 -9.76
C PRO A 57 35.36 30.19 -9.09
N GLY A 58 34.63 31.01 -9.86
CA GLY A 58 33.87 32.15 -9.33
C GLY A 58 32.52 31.79 -8.68
N LEU A 59 32.08 30.53 -8.74
CA LEU A 59 30.73 30.12 -8.31
C LEU A 59 30.68 29.37 -6.96
N LEU A 60 31.80 29.28 -6.25
CA LEU A 60 31.92 28.46 -5.03
C LEU A 60 30.85 28.77 -3.96
N GLN A 61 30.57 30.06 -3.69
CA GLN A 61 29.56 30.43 -2.70
C GLN A 61 28.15 30.03 -3.11
N ALA A 62 27.82 30.13 -4.40
CA ALA A 62 26.54 29.68 -4.94
C ALA A 62 26.41 28.15 -4.84
N GLN A 63 27.50 27.41 -5.05
CA GLN A 63 27.53 25.95 -4.89
C GLN A 63 27.31 25.53 -3.44
N ILE A 64 27.99 26.16 -2.47
CA ILE A 64 27.80 25.88 -1.05
C ILE A 64 26.35 26.17 -0.62
N ALA A 65 25.79 27.29 -1.07
CA ALA A 65 24.39 27.64 -0.80
C ALA A 65 23.42 26.60 -1.39
N HIS A 66 23.69 26.15 -2.62
CA HIS A 66 22.91 25.10 -3.28
C HIS A 66 22.98 23.77 -2.54
N GLN A 67 24.17 23.32 -2.14
CA GLN A 67 24.36 22.07 -1.40
C GLN A 67 23.59 22.07 -0.07
N ARG A 68 23.65 23.16 0.69
CA ARG A 68 22.86 23.33 1.92
C ARG A 68 21.36 23.27 1.67
N TRP A 69 20.89 23.88 0.58
CA TRP A 69 19.49 23.80 0.19
C TRP A 69 19.08 22.37 -0.18
N VAL A 70 19.90 21.65 -0.94
CA VAL A 70 19.68 20.24 -1.30
C VAL A 70 19.60 19.37 -0.04
N GLU A 71 20.54 19.52 0.89
CA GLU A 71 20.55 18.77 2.15
C GLU A 71 19.29 19.02 2.99
N GLY A 72 18.91 20.29 3.17
CA GLY A 72 17.67 20.64 3.87
C GLY A 72 16.44 20.03 3.21
N ARG A 73 16.38 20.06 1.86
CA ARG A 73 15.29 19.45 1.10
C ARG A 73 15.27 17.93 1.22
N ARG A 74 16.43 17.28 1.17
CA ARG A 74 16.60 15.83 1.33
C ARG A 74 16.14 15.38 2.71
N ASN A 75 16.57 16.07 3.77
CA ASN A 75 16.17 15.77 5.15
C ASN A 75 14.66 15.86 5.34
N LEU A 76 14.00 16.89 4.80
CA LEU A 76 12.55 17.01 4.85
C LEU A 76 11.85 15.87 4.12
N LEU A 77 12.33 15.47 2.94
CA LEU A 77 11.77 14.35 2.18
C LEU A 77 11.95 13.01 2.92
N HIS A 78 13.11 12.78 3.54
CA HIS A 78 13.35 11.60 4.37
C HIS A 78 12.42 11.54 5.59
N GLN A 79 12.22 12.65 6.30
CA GLN A 79 11.30 12.70 7.43
C GLN A 79 9.87 12.34 6.99
N ARG A 80 9.38 12.95 5.90
CA ARG A 80 8.05 12.62 5.35
C ARG A 80 7.97 11.16 4.91
N LEU A 81 9.02 10.64 4.28
CA LEU A 81 9.07 9.25 3.85
C LEU A 81 9.01 8.30 5.05
N ALA A 82 9.69 8.61 6.14
CA ALA A 82 9.65 7.82 7.36
C ALA A 82 8.24 7.78 7.97
N LEU A 83 7.54 8.91 8.02
CA LEU A 83 6.16 8.98 8.50
C LEU A 83 5.21 8.13 7.64
N VAL A 84 5.24 8.29 6.32
CA VAL A 84 4.39 7.51 5.41
C VAL A 84 4.76 6.02 5.44
N GLN A 85 6.03 5.69 5.66
CA GLN A 85 6.47 4.30 5.84
C GLN A 85 5.93 3.71 7.14
N ALA A 86 5.88 4.46 8.23
CA ALA A 86 5.24 4.04 9.48
C ALA A 86 3.74 3.78 9.26
N ASP A 87 3.02 4.72 8.64
CA ASP A 87 1.59 4.58 8.30
C ASP A 87 1.34 3.34 7.42
N PHE A 88 2.23 3.05 6.48
CA PHE A 88 2.15 1.86 5.64
C PHE A 88 2.27 0.58 6.47
N LEU A 89 3.23 0.52 7.39
CA LEU A 89 3.44 -0.64 8.25
C LEU A 89 2.27 -0.84 9.22
N ASP A 90 1.68 0.24 9.72
CA ASP A 90 0.53 0.19 10.62
C ASP A 90 -0.76 -0.28 9.93
N THR A 91 -0.94 0.08 8.65
CA THR A 91 -2.13 -0.29 7.87
C THR A 91 -2.04 -1.67 7.22
N LEU A 92 -0.83 -2.15 6.93
CA LEU A 92 -0.60 -3.42 6.24
C LEU A 92 -1.27 -4.66 6.92
N PRO A 93 -1.25 -4.83 8.26
CA PRO A 93 -1.92 -5.95 8.92
C PRO A 93 -3.43 -5.94 8.73
N ALA A 94 -4.08 -4.77 8.76
CA ALA A 94 -5.53 -4.66 8.58
C ALA A 94 -5.95 -5.11 7.18
N ALA A 95 -5.24 -4.63 6.16
CA ALA A 95 -5.44 -5.04 4.78
C ALA A 95 -5.24 -6.55 4.57
N ARG A 96 -4.15 -7.12 5.11
CA ARG A 96 -3.88 -8.57 5.04
C ARG A 96 -5.00 -9.39 5.69
N ARG A 97 -5.48 -8.99 6.86
CA ARG A 97 -6.57 -9.68 7.56
C ARG A 97 -7.89 -9.58 6.80
N ALA A 98 -8.22 -8.39 6.26
CA ALA A 98 -9.44 -8.20 5.49
C ALA A 98 -9.43 -9.05 4.21
N PHE A 99 -8.30 -9.09 3.51
CA PHE A 99 -8.10 -9.97 2.37
C PHE A 99 -8.29 -11.44 2.73
N GLY A 100 -7.58 -11.94 3.75
CA GLY A 100 -7.68 -13.34 4.16
C GLY A 100 -9.09 -13.74 4.59
N LYS A 101 -9.80 -12.87 5.33
CA LYS A 101 -11.20 -13.13 5.73
C LYS A 101 -12.13 -13.24 4.51
N ALA A 102 -11.99 -12.35 3.54
CA ALA A 102 -12.79 -12.37 2.33
C ALA A 102 -12.53 -13.64 1.49
N ASP A 103 -11.26 -14.04 1.36
CA ASP A 103 -10.85 -15.25 0.63
C ASP A 103 -11.40 -16.53 1.29
N VAL A 104 -11.29 -16.64 2.63
CA VAL A 104 -11.85 -17.78 3.36
C VAL A 104 -13.36 -17.90 3.17
N LEU A 105 -14.11 -16.79 3.29
CA LEU A 105 -15.56 -16.81 3.11
C LEU A 105 -15.96 -17.16 1.67
N ALA A 106 -15.20 -16.71 0.68
CA ALA A 106 -15.42 -17.10 -0.72
C ALA A 106 -15.27 -18.61 -0.91
N ARG A 107 -14.20 -19.21 -0.36
CA ARG A 107 -13.95 -20.66 -0.43
C ARG A 107 -15.03 -21.48 0.27
N ILE A 108 -15.53 -21.04 1.43
CA ILE A 108 -16.62 -21.74 2.14
C ILE A 108 -17.88 -21.77 1.27
N ILE A 109 -18.25 -20.66 0.64
CA ILE A 109 -19.44 -20.60 -0.22
C ILE A 109 -19.28 -21.46 -1.47
N GLU A 110 -18.11 -21.48 -2.07
CA GLU A 110 -17.78 -22.34 -3.21
C GLU A 110 -17.89 -23.83 -2.85
N GLN A 111 -17.38 -24.23 -1.68
CA GLN A 111 -17.48 -25.60 -1.19
C GLN A 111 -18.94 -26.00 -0.91
N GLU A 112 -19.71 -25.14 -0.24
CA GLU A 112 -21.11 -25.44 0.06
C GLU A 112 -21.98 -25.49 -1.20
N THR A 113 -21.77 -24.60 -2.16
CA THR A 113 -22.48 -24.65 -3.45
C THR A 113 -22.14 -25.93 -4.23
N THR A 114 -20.88 -26.37 -4.20
CA THR A 114 -20.45 -27.63 -4.82
C THR A 114 -21.09 -28.84 -4.14
N ARG A 115 -21.11 -28.87 -2.79
CA ARG A 115 -21.77 -29.93 -2.01
C ARG A 115 -23.26 -30.03 -2.32
N HIS A 116 -23.96 -28.90 -2.40
CA HIS A 116 -25.39 -28.88 -2.75
C HIS A 116 -25.67 -29.43 -4.15
N ARG A 117 -24.82 -29.13 -5.15
CA ARG A 117 -24.95 -29.68 -6.51
C ARG A 117 -24.81 -31.20 -6.53
N HIS A 118 -23.80 -31.75 -5.85
CA HIS A 118 -23.60 -33.20 -5.80
C HIS A 118 -24.70 -33.95 -5.03
N ARG A 119 -25.36 -33.31 -4.06
CA ARG A 119 -26.45 -33.92 -3.31
C ARG A 119 -27.76 -34.00 -4.10
N GLY A 120 -27.98 -33.07 -5.04
CA GLY A 120 -29.14 -33.08 -5.95
C GLY A 120 -29.01 -34.01 -7.17
N GLN A 121 -27.84 -34.64 -7.36
CA GLN A 121 -27.54 -35.56 -8.47
C GLN A 121 -27.50 -37.04 -8.05
N ARG A 122 -27.85 -37.38 -6.80
CA ARG A 122 -27.95 -38.78 -6.37
C ARG A 122 -29.31 -39.34 -6.79
N PRO A 123 -29.36 -40.43 -7.60
CA PRO A 123 -30.59 -41.10 -8.00
C PRO A 123 -31.29 -41.78 -6.81
#